data_AF-A0A6P6VF39-F1
#
_entry.id   AF-A0A6P6VF39-F1
#
_cell.length_a   1.000
_cell.length_b   1.000
_cell.length_c   1.000
_cell.angle_alpha   90.00
_cell.angle_beta   90.00
_cell.angle_gamma   90.00
#
_symmetry.space_group_name_H-M   'P 1'
#
loop_
_entity.id
_entity.type
_entity.pdbx_description
1 polymer ?
#
loop_
_entity_poly.entity_id
_entity_poly.type
_entity_poly.pdbx_seq_one_letter_code
_entity_poly.pdbx_strand_id
1 'polypeptide(L)'
;MASAQASLPSNNRQETARPLADFPENIWADHIAPFTLDKQFKESLCNDTKGLLSLYEASHVRTHGDEILEEALAFTSTHLTSGGPHLDSTLAKQVKHALEQPLHKGIPRYEAWRYISIYEEDESHNKVLLRLAKLDYHLLQMSYKEDFVR
;
A
#
# COMPACT_ATOMS: atom_id res chain seq x y z
N MET A 1 31.26 28.91 59.34
CA MET A 1 29.93 29.44 58.98
C MET A 1 29.44 28.66 57.77
N ALA A 2 28.27 28.03 57.89
CA ALA A 2 27.71 27.13 56.89
C ALA A 2 27.14 27.91 55.69
N SER A 3 27.40 27.43 54.48
CA SER A 3 26.70 27.86 53.26
C SER A 3 25.93 26.66 52.73
N ALA A 4 24.60 26.72 52.78
CA ALA A 4 23.71 25.70 52.25
C ALA A 4 23.49 25.94 50.75
N GLN A 5 23.80 24.94 49.92
CA GLN A 5 23.36 24.89 48.52
C GLN A 5 22.21 23.88 48.41
N ALA A 6 21.02 24.37 48.08
CA ALA A 6 19.85 23.57 47.78
C ALA A 6 19.94 23.05 46.34
N SER A 7 19.95 21.72 46.19
CA SER A 7 19.87 21.04 44.89
C SER A 7 18.42 20.89 44.45
N LEU A 8 18.11 21.34 43.22
CA LEU A 8 16.81 21.15 42.57
C LEU A 8 16.60 19.68 42.16
N PRO A 9 15.36 19.15 42.21
CA PRO A 9 15.11 17.77 41.85
C PRO A 9 15.13 17.59 40.33
N SER A 10 15.93 16.65 39.86
CA SER A 10 15.98 16.19 38.47
C SER A 10 14.66 15.54 38.08
N ASN A 11 13.92 16.19 37.19
CA ASN A 11 12.63 15.74 36.67
C ASN A 11 12.85 14.55 35.71
N ASN A 12 12.77 13.33 36.24
CA ASN A 12 12.84 12.09 35.48
C ASN A 12 11.52 11.86 34.73
N ARG A 13 11.32 12.56 33.62
CA ARG A 13 10.27 12.20 32.66
C ARG A 13 10.79 11.05 31.80
N GLN A 14 10.53 9.82 32.24
CA GLN A 14 10.54 8.69 31.33
C GLN A 14 9.44 8.94 30.29
N GLU A 15 9.86 9.35 29.09
CA GLU A 15 9.00 9.28 27.91
C GLU A 15 8.52 7.84 27.80
N THR A 16 7.23 7.64 28.01
CA THR A 16 6.59 6.36 27.74
C THR A 16 6.58 6.15 26.23
N ALA A 17 7.70 5.69 25.69
CA ALA A 17 7.76 5.14 24.35
C ALA A 17 6.71 4.02 24.30
N ARG A 18 5.69 4.18 23.46
CA ARG A 18 4.74 3.09 23.22
C ARG A 18 5.57 1.93 22.68
N PRO A 19 5.43 0.71 23.21
CA PRO A 19 6.15 -0.43 22.68
C PRO A 19 5.71 -0.60 21.22
N LEU A 20 6.62 -0.32 20.28
CA LEU A 20 6.47 -0.83 18.93
C LEU A 20 6.44 -2.35 19.06
N ALA A 21 5.44 -2.98 18.47
CA ALA A 21 5.37 -4.43 18.45
C ALA A 21 6.68 -4.97 17.86
N ASP A 22 7.29 -5.91 18.58
CA ASP A 22 8.59 -6.52 18.30
C ASP A 22 8.45 -7.53 17.15
N PHE A 23 8.03 -7.03 15.98
CA PHE A 23 7.91 -7.84 14.79
C PHE A 23 9.31 -8.23 14.30
N PRO A 24 9.51 -9.48 13.85
CA PRO A 24 10.78 -9.88 13.26
C PRO A 24 11.13 -8.98 12.07
N GLU A 25 12.42 -8.71 11.87
CA GLU A 25 12.95 -7.74 10.91
C GLU A 25 12.47 -7.97 9.45
N ASN A 26 11.96 -9.15 9.11
CA ASN A 26 11.62 -9.53 7.74
C ASN A 26 10.36 -10.41 7.61
N ILE A 27 9.19 -9.95 8.07
CA ILE A 27 7.90 -10.68 7.95
C ILE A 27 7.64 -11.19 6.52
N TRP A 28 8.11 -10.46 5.51
CA TRP A 28 7.90 -10.79 4.10
C TRP A 28 8.65 -12.04 3.63
N ALA A 29 9.82 -12.33 4.20
CA ALA A 29 10.71 -13.36 3.68
C ALA A 29 10.07 -14.74 3.73
N ASP A 30 9.44 -15.09 4.86
CA ASP A 30 8.80 -16.39 5.05
C ASP A 30 7.62 -16.61 4.09
N HIS A 31 6.88 -15.55 3.78
CA HIS A 31 5.72 -15.61 2.91
C HIS A 31 6.08 -15.59 1.42
N ILE A 32 7.18 -14.93 1.05
CA ILE A 32 7.55 -14.72 -0.36
C ILE A 32 8.58 -15.75 -0.84
N ALA A 33 9.42 -16.29 0.05
CA ALA A 33 10.45 -17.27 -0.30
C ALA A 33 9.95 -18.46 -1.16
N PRO A 34 8.74 -19.04 -0.94
CA PRO A 34 8.23 -20.15 -1.76
C PRO A 34 8.07 -19.80 -3.25
N PHE A 35 7.98 -18.52 -3.60
CA PHE A 35 7.83 -18.01 -4.96
C PHE A 35 9.18 -17.76 -5.66
N THR A 36 10.29 -17.96 -4.95
CA THR A 36 11.65 -17.76 -5.46
C THR A 36 12.38 -19.09 -5.72
N LEU A 37 13.35 -19.07 -6.63
CA LEU A 37 14.33 -20.12 -6.89
C LEU A 37 15.69 -19.42 -7.06
N ASP A 38 16.71 -19.84 -6.32
CA ASP A 38 18.05 -19.22 -6.34
C ASP A 38 18.04 -17.68 -6.15
N LYS A 39 17.17 -17.21 -5.25
CA LYS A 39 16.91 -15.78 -4.96
C LYS A 39 16.29 -14.97 -6.10
N GLN A 40 15.83 -15.61 -7.16
CA GLN A 40 15.08 -14.98 -8.25
C GLN A 40 13.63 -15.46 -8.27
N PHE A 41 12.70 -14.62 -8.71
CA PHE A 41 11.29 -15.03 -8.85
C PHE A 41 11.12 -16.05 -9.99
N LYS A 42 10.23 -17.02 -9.77
CA LYS A 42 9.95 -18.06 -10.78
C LYS A 42 9.23 -17.45 -11.98
N GLU A 43 9.76 -17.65 -13.18
CA GLU A 43 9.14 -17.24 -14.46
C GLU A 43 7.73 -17.82 -14.67
N SER A 44 7.37 -18.92 -14.01
CA SER A 44 6.00 -19.45 -14.04
C SER A 44 4.95 -18.47 -13.51
N LEU A 45 5.36 -17.49 -12.69
CA LEU A 45 4.47 -16.46 -12.13
C LEU A 45 4.05 -15.42 -13.18
N CYS A 46 4.76 -15.33 -14.30
CA CYS A 46 4.51 -14.32 -15.33
C CYS A 46 3.14 -14.45 -16.00
N ASN A 47 2.51 -15.63 -15.90
CA ASN A 47 1.17 -15.87 -16.44
C ASN A 47 0.04 -15.41 -15.50
N ASP A 48 0.32 -15.14 -14.23
CA ASP A 48 -0.67 -14.66 -13.26
C ASP A 48 -0.57 -13.14 -13.09
N THR A 49 -1.22 -12.40 -14.00
CA THR A 49 -1.23 -10.94 -13.97
C THR A 49 -1.79 -10.36 -12.66
N LYS A 50 -2.78 -11.04 -12.05
CA LYS A 50 -3.38 -10.58 -10.79
C LYS A 50 -2.43 -10.79 -9.61
N GLY A 51 -1.75 -11.93 -9.58
CA GLY A 51 -0.67 -12.22 -8.64
C GLY A 51 0.49 -11.22 -8.76
N LEU A 52 0.94 -10.95 -9.99
CA LEU A 52 1.97 -9.95 -10.28
C LEU A 52 1.57 -8.55 -9.80
N LEU A 53 0.34 -8.10 -10.09
CA LEU A 53 -0.16 -6.80 -9.63
C LEU A 53 -0.21 -6.72 -8.10
N SER A 54 -0.64 -7.80 -7.44
CA SER A 54 -0.70 -7.85 -5.97
C SER A 54 0.71 -7.78 -5.36
N LEU A 55 1.67 -8.50 -5.93
CA LEU A 55 3.06 -8.48 -5.51
C LEU A 55 3.73 -7.11 -5.79
N TYR A 56 3.39 -6.48 -6.91
CA TYR A 56 3.84 -5.13 -7.25
C TYR A 56 3.41 -4.12 -6.17
N GLU A 57 2.12 -4.10 -5.81
CA GLU A 57 1.61 -3.20 -4.77
C GLU A 57 2.23 -3.49 -3.40
N ALA A 58 2.40 -4.77 -3.04
CA ALA A 58 3.08 -5.16 -1.80
C ALA A 58 4.56 -4.72 -1.79
N SER A 59 5.25 -4.71 -2.93
CA SER A 59 6.66 -4.29 -2.98
C SER A 59 6.86 -2.80 -2.66
N HIS A 60 5.82 -1.97 -2.78
CA HIS A 60 5.88 -0.55 -2.42
C HIS A 60 5.80 -0.26 -0.93
N VAL A 61 5.47 -1.25 -0.08
CA VAL A 61 5.50 -1.09 1.39
C VAL A 61 6.86 -1.47 2.02
N ARG A 62 7.85 -1.78 1.19
CA ARG A 62 9.20 -2.18 1.64
C ARG A 62 9.89 -1.10 2.47
N THR A 63 10.76 -1.57 3.37
CA THR A 63 11.65 -0.76 4.19
C THR A 63 13.12 -1.01 3.82
N HIS A 64 14.04 -0.31 4.47
CA HIS A 64 15.47 -0.51 4.23
C HIS A 64 15.88 -1.92 4.66
N GLY A 65 16.53 -2.68 3.76
CA GLY A 65 16.97 -4.06 4.01
C GLY A 65 16.03 -5.14 3.46
N ASP A 66 14.87 -4.78 2.91
CA ASP A 66 13.93 -5.72 2.30
C ASP A 66 14.36 -6.13 0.87
N GLU A 67 15.48 -6.85 0.74
CA GLU A 67 16.06 -7.27 -0.54
C GLU A 67 15.06 -8.06 -1.42
N ILE A 68 14.24 -8.91 -0.80
CA ILE A 68 13.22 -9.72 -1.49
C ILE A 68 12.15 -8.84 -2.13
N LEU A 69 11.73 -7.76 -1.47
CA LEU A 69 10.75 -6.82 -2.03
C LEU A 69 11.39 -5.85 -3.04
N GLU A 70 12.69 -5.62 -2.95
CA GLU A 70 13.44 -4.91 -3.99
C GLU A 70 13.45 -5.70 -5.30
N GLU A 71 13.80 -6.99 -5.24
CA GLU A 71 13.73 -7.91 -6.37
C GLU A 71 12.29 -8.07 -6.88
N ALA A 72 11.30 -8.15 -5.97
CA ALA A 72 9.88 -8.26 -6.33
C ALA A 72 9.41 -7.05 -7.15
N LEU A 73 9.81 -5.83 -6.76
CA LEU A 73 9.46 -4.63 -7.51
C LEU A 73 10.07 -4.68 -8.91
N ALA A 74 11.35 -5.05 -9.03
CA ALA A 74 12.02 -5.14 -10.33
C ALA A 74 11.33 -6.16 -11.24
N PHE A 75 11.14 -7.39 -10.75
CA PHE A 75 10.47 -8.47 -11.47
C PHE A 75 9.05 -8.10 -11.90
N THR A 76 8.21 -7.64 -10.98
CA THR A 76 6.82 -7.31 -11.33
C THR A 76 6.72 -6.12 -12.27
N SER A 77 7.58 -5.11 -12.12
CA SER A 77 7.60 -3.93 -13.01
C SER A 77 7.92 -4.31 -14.45
N THR A 78 8.92 -5.18 -14.67
CA THR A 78 9.29 -5.62 -16.02
C THR A 78 8.16 -6.40 -16.66
N HIS A 79 7.59 -7.38 -15.95
CA HIS A 79 6.55 -8.26 -16.51
C HIS A 79 5.20 -7.56 -16.71
N LEU A 80 4.78 -6.67 -15.81
CA LEU A 80 3.57 -5.87 -15.97
C LEU A 80 3.69 -4.85 -17.12
N THR A 81 4.89 -4.32 -17.36
CA THR A 81 5.14 -3.40 -18.49
C THR A 81 5.19 -4.15 -19.81
N SER A 82 5.88 -5.29 -19.87
CA SER A 82 6.00 -6.10 -21.09
C SER A 82 4.70 -6.80 -21.47
N GLY A 83 3.88 -7.17 -20.47
CA GLY A 83 2.55 -7.74 -20.64
C GLY A 83 1.46 -6.70 -20.94
N GLY A 84 1.85 -5.48 -21.33
CA GLY A 84 0.97 -4.33 -21.60
C GLY A 84 -0.24 -4.68 -22.49
N PRO A 85 -1.33 -3.90 -22.39
CA PRO A 85 -2.68 -4.42 -22.41
C PRO A 85 -3.09 -4.90 -23.80
N HIS A 86 -3.03 -6.21 -24.01
CA HIS A 86 -4.08 -6.84 -24.80
C HIS A 86 -5.31 -6.94 -23.88
N LEU A 87 -6.36 -6.19 -24.24
CA LEU A 87 -7.76 -6.24 -23.74
C LEU A 87 -8.20 -5.11 -22.79
N ASP A 88 -9.36 -4.52 -23.09
CA ASP A 88 -10.12 -3.48 -22.35
C ASP A 88 -10.67 -3.95 -20.99
N SER A 89 -10.00 -4.88 -20.33
CA SER A 89 -10.46 -5.45 -19.05
C SER A 89 -10.25 -4.47 -17.88
N THR A 90 -11.06 -4.61 -16.84
CA THR A 90 -10.89 -3.89 -15.57
C THR A 90 -9.49 -4.13 -14.97
N LEU A 91 -8.96 -5.34 -15.11
CA LEU A 91 -7.60 -5.69 -14.66
C LEU A 91 -6.53 -4.90 -15.41
N ALA A 92 -6.65 -4.75 -16.74
CA ALA A 92 -5.71 -3.94 -17.52
C ALA A 92 -5.71 -2.47 -17.09
N LYS A 93 -6.89 -1.91 -16.77
CA LYS A 93 -7.00 -0.55 -16.21
C LYS A 93 -6.32 -0.42 -14.85
N GLN A 94 -6.41 -1.44 -14.00
CA GLN A 94 -5.72 -1.49 -12.70
C GLN A 94 -4.20 -1.57 -12.87
N VAL A 95 -3.71 -2.45 -13.74
CA VAL A 95 -2.26 -2.59 -14.00
C VAL A 95 -1.68 -1.28 -14.51
N LYS A 96 -2.32 -0.66 -15.51
CA LYS A 96 -1.88 0.63 -16.05
C LYS A 96 -1.82 1.69 -14.97
N HIS A 97 -2.84 1.77 -14.12
CA HIS A 97 -2.87 2.70 -13.00
C HIS A 97 -1.75 2.44 -12.00
N ALA A 98 -1.58 1.21 -11.54
CA ALA A 98 -0.57 0.87 -10.54
C ALA A 98 0.86 1.24 -11.01
N LEU A 99 1.16 1.03 -12.31
CA LEU A 99 2.43 1.44 -12.90
C LEU A 99 2.63 2.96 -12.96
N GLU A 100 1.54 3.74 -13.11
CA GLU A 100 1.57 5.21 -13.05
C GLU A 100 1.70 5.71 -11.60
N GLN A 101 0.93 5.11 -10.70
CA GLN A 101 0.77 5.52 -9.31
C GLN A 101 0.46 4.30 -8.43
N PRO A 102 1.44 3.82 -7.66
CA PRO A 102 1.21 2.73 -6.71
C PRO A 102 0.22 3.14 -5.62
N LEU A 103 -0.64 2.20 -5.21
CA LEU A 103 -1.70 2.43 -4.24
C LEU A 103 -1.17 2.97 -2.91
N HIS A 104 -0.06 2.41 -2.42
CA HIS A 104 0.54 2.83 -1.15
C HIS A 104 1.06 4.28 -1.17
N LYS A 105 1.37 4.81 -2.36
CA LYS A 105 1.90 6.16 -2.55
C LYS A 105 0.83 7.15 -3.01
N GLY A 106 -0.38 6.67 -3.33
CA GLY A 106 -1.48 7.48 -3.81
C GLY A 106 -2.23 8.18 -2.68
N ILE A 107 -2.93 9.26 -3.00
CA ILE A 107 -3.83 9.94 -2.04
C ILE A 107 -5.05 9.05 -1.84
N PRO A 108 -5.33 8.52 -0.63
CA PRO A 108 -6.36 7.51 -0.42
C PRO A 108 -7.72 7.87 -1.00
N ARG A 109 -8.07 9.16 -0.94
CA ARG A 109 -9.36 9.65 -1.45
C ARG A 109 -9.46 9.60 -2.98
N TYR A 110 -8.39 9.98 -3.67
CA TYR A 110 -8.32 9.93 -5.13
C TYR A 110 -8.30 8.48 -5.62
N GLU A 111 -7.50 7.64 -4.96
CA GLU A 111 -7.41 6.20 -5.24
C GLU A 111 -8.77 5.50 -5.06
N ALA A 112 -9.49 5.81 -3.98
CA ALA A 112 -10.83 5.29 -3.75
C ALA A 112 -11.81 5.68 -4.85
N TRP A 113 -11.79 6.94 -5.31
CA TRP A 113 -12.66 7.40 -6.39
C TRP A 113 -12.39 6.64 -7.70
N ARG A 114 -11.11 6.54 -8.09
CA ARG A 114 -10.70 5.82 -9.30
C ARG A 114 -11.09 4.34 -9.22
N TYR A 115 -10.87 3.71 -8.07
CA TYR A 115 -11.22 2.31 -7.85
C TYR A 115 -12.73 2.08 -7.89
N ILE A 116 -13.56 2.98 -7.34
CA ILE A 116 -15.03 2.89 -7.43
C ILE A 116 -15.49 2.80 -8.90
N SER A 117 -14.90 3.61 -9.79
CA SER A 117 -15.23 3.57 -11.22
C SER A 117 -14.83 2.24 -11.87
N ILE A 118 -13.65 1.70 -11.54
CA ILE A 118 -13.22 0.38 -12.06
C ILE A 118 -14.09 -0.74 -11.50
N TYR A 119 -14.45 -0.68 -10.22
CA TYR A 119 -15.26 -1.69 -9.55
C TYR A 119 -16.69 -1.73 -10.07
N GLU A 120 -17.24 -0.60 -10.54
CA GLU A 120 -18.54 -0.56 -11.19
C GLU A 120 -18.58 -1.32 -12.52
N GLU A 121 -17.47 -1.34 -13.25
CA GLU A 121 -17.37 -2.05 -14.54
C GLU A 121 -17.18 -3.57 -14.37
N ASP A 122 -16.79 -4.05 -13.19
CA ASP A 122 -16.61 -5.47 -12.91
C ASP A 122 -17.96 -6.19 -12.83
N GLU A 123 -18.21 -7.17 -13.70
CA GLU A 123 -19.47 -7.92 -13.72
C GLU A 123 -19.77 -8.66 -12.40
N SER A 124 -18.73 -8.98 -11.62
CA SER A 124 -18.81 -9.72 -10.37
C SER A 124 -18.94 -8.85 -9.11
N HIS A 125 -19.05 -7.52 -9.27
CA HIS A 125 -19.04 -6.60 -8.14
C HIS A 125 -20.24 -6.78 -7.19
N ASN A 126 -20.00 -6.53 -5.91
CA ASN A 126 -21.05 -6.49 -4.91
C ASN A 126 -21.82 -5.16 -5.00
N LYS A 127 -23.09 -5.23 -5.43
CA LYS A 127 -23.96 -4.05 -5.61
C LYS A 127 -24.18 -3.24 -4.33
N VAL A 128 -24.22 -3.91 -3.16
CA VAL A 128 -24.39 -3.24 -1.86
C VAL A 128 -23.14 -2.45 -1.52
N LEU A 129 -21.96 -3.06 -1.70
CA LEU A 129 -20.66 -2.41 -1.46
C LEU A 129 -20.45 -1.22 -2.40
N LEU A 130 -20.76 -1.37 -3.70
CA LEU A 130 -20.64 -0.28 -4.66
C LEU A 130 -21.54 0.90 -4.30
N ARG A 131 -22.81 0.62 -3.95
CA ARG A 131 -23.75 1.67 -3.53
C ARG A 131 -23.28 2.38 -2.28
N LEU A 132 -22.79 1.65 -1.29
CA LEU A 132 -22.25 2.21 -0.05
C LEU A 132 -21.05 3.13 -0.36
N ALA A 133 -20.08 2.66 -1.14
CA ALA A 133 -18.88 3.42 -1.49
C ALA A 133 -19.22 4.72 -2.24
N LYS A 134 -20.17 4.70 -3.17
CA LYS A 134 -20.62 5.90 -3.90
C LYS A 134 -21.30 6.93 -2.98
N LEU A 135 -22.16 6.47 -2.07
CA LEU A 135 -22.86 7.36 -1.13
C LEU A 135 -21.89 8.01 -0.14
N ASP A 136 -21.01 7.21 0.46
CA ASP A 136 -19.94 7.72 1.34
C ASP A 136 -19.05 8.72 0.61
N TYR A 137 -18.70 8.43 -0.65
CA TYR A 137 -17.87 9.33 -1.43
C TYR A 137 -18.53 10.70 -1.62
N HIS A 138 -19.80 10.72 -2.02
CA HIS A 138 -20.53 11.97 -2.23
C HIS A 138 -20.79 12.74 -0.92
N LEU A 139 -21.10 12.04 0.17
CA LEU A 139 -21.36 12.67 1.48
C LEU A 139 -20.15 13.48 1.95
N LEU A 140 -18.98 12.85 1.98
CA LEU A 140 -17.74 13.52 2.36
C LEU A 140 -17.35 14.62 1.36
N GLN A 141 -17.60 14.44 0.07
CA GLN A 141 -17.36 15.48 -0.93
C GLN A 141 -18.21 16.73 -0.69
N MET A 142 -19.47 16.59 -0.26
CA MET A 142 -20.32 17.72 0.10
C MET A 142 -19.76 18.46 1.33
N SER A 143 -19.34 17.72 2.37
CA SER A 143 -18.71 18.31 3.56
C SER A 143 -17.47 19.13 3.20
N TYR A 144 -16.56 18.58 2.39
CA TYR A 144 -15.35 19.30 1.96
C TYR A 144 -15.68 20.56 1.14
N LYS A 145 -16.75 20.55 0.35
CA LYS A 145 -17.19 21.74 -0.39
C LYS A 145 -17.73 22.81 0.54
N GLU A 146 -18.49 22.44 1.57
CA GLU A 146 -18.97 23.39 2.58
C GLU A 146 -17.80 24.00 3.36
N ASP A 147 -16.82 23.19 3.76
CA ASP A 147 -15.64 23.65 4.48
C ASP A 147 -14.75 24.56 3.62
N PHE A 148 -14.64 24.28 2.31
CA PHE A 148 -13.86 25.11 1.39
C PHE A 148 -14.53 26.46 1.05
N VAL A 149 -15.87 26.52 1.12
CA VAL A 149 -16.65 27.73 0.85
C VAL A 149 -16.70 28.66 2.07
N ARG A 150 -16.38 28.16 3.27
CA ARG A 150 -16.28 28.94 4.51
C ARG A 150 -14.93 29.65 4.64
#